data_AF-A0A968MEK8-F1
#
_entry.id   AF-A0A968MEK8-F1
#
_cell.length_a   1.000
_cell.length_b   1.000
_cell.length_c   1.000
_cell.angle_alpha   90.00
_cell.angle_beta   90.00
_cell.angle_gamma   90.00
#
_symmetry.space_group_name_H-M   'P 1'
#
loop_
_entity.id
_entity.type
_entity.pdbx_description
1 polymer ?
#
loop_
_entity_poly.entity_id
_entity_poly.type
_entity_poly.pdbx_seq_one_letter_code
_entity_poly.pdbx_strand_id
1 'polypeptide(L)'
;MREPIIITGQPSGYKMAASEKDLFRKNIVFEPQSSLLTPEAEERLSEMIAVLLKYPEMLLKTTTTYLPEESAALAKARQQAIKAYCIRFGIEEERLVDDHPPRQKNNAEAYFTLMR
;
A
#
# COMPACT_ATOMS: atom_id res chain seq x y z
N MET A 1 -18.03 9.60 -3.64
CA MET A 1 -17.36 9.27 -2.35
C MET A 1 -15.89 9.09 -2.66
N ARG A 2 -14.98 9.57 -1.80
CA ARG A 2 -13.53 9.36 -1.96
C ARG A 2 -13.21 8.00 -1.32
N GLU A 3 -12.85 7.01 -2.11
CA GLU A 3 -12.44 5.71 -1.55
C GLU A 3 -10.92 5.61 -1.58
N PRO A 4 -10.27 5.51 -0.40
CA PRO A 4 -8.83 5.52 -0.32
C PRO A 4 -8.25 4.18 -0.76
N ILE A 5 -7.16 4.24 -1.50
CA ILE A 5 -6.27 3.09 -1.64
C ILE A 5 -5.60 2.84 -0.29
N ILE A 6 -5.60 1.58 0.15
CA ILE A 6 -5.08 1.17 1.45
C ILE A 6 -3.72 0.52 1.24
N ILE A 7 -2.65 1.24 1.61
CA ILE A 7 -1.31 0.66 1.75
C ILE A 7 -1.08 0.37 3.22
N THR A 8 -0.90 -0.90 3.54
CA THR A 8 -0.61 -1.38 4.89
C THR A 8 0.83 -1.88 4.94
N GLY A 9 1.60 -1.39 5.90
CA GLY A 9 2.87 -2.01 6.23
C GLY A 9 2.67 -3.11 7.25
N GLN A 10 3.29 -4.27 7.04
CA GLN A 10 3.32 -5.34 8.04
C GLN A 10 4.70 -5.39 8.69
N PRO A 11 4.84 -4.98 9.97
CA PRO A 11 6.13 -5.09 10.65
C PRO A 11 6.46 -6.56 10.92
N SER A 12 7.66 -6.99 10.51
CA SER A 12 8.16 -8.33 10.77
C SER A 12 8.65 -8.47 12.21
N GLY A 13 7.83 -8.97 13.13
CA GLY A 13 8.26 -9.45 14.47
C GLY A 13 8.97 -8.47 15.43
N TYR A 14 9.24 -7.22 15.03
CA TYR A 14 10.03 -6.27 15.79
C TYR A 14 9.27 -5.72 17.01
N LYS A 15 10.01 -5.52 18.11
CA LYS A 15 9.55 -4.77 19.28
C LYS A 15 9.58 -3.26 19.00
N MET A 16 8.59 -2.81 18.23
CA MET A 16 8.36 -1.39 17.93
C MET A 16 7.50 -0.73 19.01
N ALA A 17 7.64 0.59 19.15
CA ALA A 17 6.74 1.41 19.94
C ALA A 17 5.31 1.35 19.37
N ALA A 18 4.31 1.60 20.23
CA ALA A 18 2.91 1.57 19.81
C ALA A 18 2.61 2.63 18.73
N SER A 19 3.20 3.81 18.85
CA SER A 19 3.09 4.90 17.85
C SER A 19 3.67 4.49 16.49
N GLU A 20 4.83 3.84 16.48
CA GLU A 20 5.45 3.34 15.26
C GLU A 20 4.57 2.28 14.58
N LYS A 21 3.97 1.36 15.35
CA LYS A 21 3.02 0.38 14.81
C LYS A 21 1.77 1.03 14.24
N ASP A 22 1.31 2.12 14.85
CA ASP A 22 0.13 2.85 14.41
C ASP A 22 0.35 3.52 13.04
N LEU A 23 1.57 3.96 12.73
CA LEU A 23 1.92 4.52 11.41
C LEU A 23 1.63 3.53 10.27
N PHE A 24 2.02 2.27 10.43
CA PHE A 24 1.84 1.24 9.41
C PHE A 24 0.41 0.68 9.33
N ARG A 25 -0.45 1.02 10.30
CA ARG A 25 -1.88 0.63 10.30
C ARG A 25 -2.78 1.58 9.52
N LYS A 26 -2.36 2.82 9.30
CA LYS A 26 -3.16 3.79 8.54
C LYS A 26 -2.66 3.95 7.11
N ASN A 27 -3.61 4.29 6.25
CA ASN A 27 -3.54 4.16 4.81
C ASN A 27 -2.91 5.39 4.16
N ILE A 28 -2.32 5.21 2.98
CA ILE A 28 -1.87 6.31 2.11
C ILE A 28 -2.89 6.51 1.00
N VAL A 29 -3.51 7.69 0.97
CA VAL A 29 -4.60 8.00 0.05
C VAL A 29 -4.09 8.72 -1.19
N PHE A 30 -4.61 8.34 -2.36
CA PHE A 30 -4.35 9.01 -3.63
C PHE A 30 -5.62 9.70 -4.13
N GLU A 31 -5.42 10.76 -4.92
CA GLU A 31 -6.52 11.35 -5.67
C GLU A 31 -7.04 10.37 -6.76
N PRO A 32 -8.33 10.44 -7.10
CA PRO A 32 -8.91 9.61 -8.16
C PRO A 32 -8.12 9.74 -9.47
N GLN A 33 -7.90 8.62 -10.15
CA GLN A 33 -7.17 8.57 -11.43
C GLN A 33 -5.73 9.10 -11.41
N SER A 34 -5.17 9.40 -10.23
CA SER A 34 -3.82 9.95 -10.09
C SER A 34 -2.89 8.99 -9.35
N SER A 35 -1.64 8.89 -9.81
CA SER A 35 -0.55 8.21 -9.10
C SER A 35 0.39 9.17 -8.37
N LEU A 36 0.05 10.45 -8.34
CA LEU A 36 0.86 11.46 -7.66
C LEU A 36 0.62 11.41 -6.15
N LEU A 37 1.70 11.49 -5.39
CA LEU A 37 1.65 11.60 -3.93
C LEU A 37 1.14 12.99 -3.57
N THR A 38 0.16 13.05 -2.67
CA THR A 38 -0.29 14.30 -2.05
C THR A 38 0.69 14.71 -0.95
N PRO A 39 0.71 15.98 -0.51
CA PRO A 39 1.54 16.40 0.61
C PRO A 39 1.31 15.57 1.89
N GLU A 40 0.05 15.21 2.17
CA GLU A 40 -0.30 14.33 3.30
C GLU A 40 0.28 12.92 3.14
N ALA A 41 0.27 12.37 1.91
CA ALA A 41 0.89 11.09 1.62
C ALA A 41 2.41 11.13 1.79
N GLU A 42 3.05 12.22 1.36
CA GLU A 42 4.50 12.42 1.50
C GLU A 42 4.92 12.57 2.97
N GLU A 43 4.19 13.35 3.77
CA GLU A 43 4.44 13.48 5.22
C GLU A 43 4.37 12.11 5.90
N ARG A 44 3.32 11.35 5.60
CA ARG A 44 3.12 10.01 6.14
C ARG A 44 4.20 9.02 5.72
N LEU A 45 4.60 9.05 4.44
CA LEU A 45 5.70 8.23 3.94
C LEU A 45 7.02 8.58 4.63
N SER A 46 7.27 9.86 4.88
CA SER A 46 8.46 10.32 5.58
C SER A 46 8.54 9.77 7.01
N GLU A 47 7.42 9.76 7.74
CA GLU A 47 7.34 9.13 9.06
C GLU A 47 7.61 7.62 9.01
N MET A 48 7.02 6.92 8.03
CA MET A 48 7.26 5.49 7.83
C MET A 48 8.72 5.19 7.48
N ILE A 49 9.35 6.00 6.63
CA ILE A 49 10.77 5.88 6.23
C ILE A 49 11.68 6.05 7.44
N ALA A 50 11.43 7.03 8.31
CA ALA A 50 12.21 7.21 9.53
C ALA A 50 12.22 5.94 10.40
N VAL A 51 11.09 5.23 10.46
CA VAL A 51 10.99 3.94 11.15
C VAL A 51 11.72 2.83 10.39
N LEU A 52 11.56 2.74 9.07
CA LEU A 52 12.26 1.73 8.26
C LEU A 52 13.79 1.87 8.31
N LEU A 53 14.31 3.10 8.43
CA LEU A 53 15.74 3.35 8.61
C LEU A 53 16.24 2.89 10.00
N LYS A 54 15.39 2.97 11.02
CA LYS A 54 15.70 2.49 12.38
C LYS A 54 15.74 0.95 12.48
N TYR A 55 15.00 0.26 11.60
CA TYR A 55 14.88 -1.20 11.59
C TYR A 55 15.32 -1.76 10.22
N PRO A 56 16.63 -1.96 9.98
CA PRO A 56 17.18 -2.21 8.64
C PRO A 56 16.73 -3.52 7.98
N GLU A 57 16.33 -4.54 8.74
CA GLU A 57 15.82 -5.80 8.17
C GLU A 57 14.29 -5.82 8.05
N MET A 58 13.62 -4.71 8.38
CA MET A 58 12.18 -4.57 8.18
C MET A 58 11.85 -4.42 6.70
N LEU A 59 10.87 -5.20 6.26
CA LEU A 59 10.28 -5.11 4.91
C LEU A 59 9.04 -4.22 4.95
N LEU A 60 8.88 -3.37 3.94
CA LEU A 60 7.64 -2.67 3.68
C LEU A 60 6.86 -3.45 2.63
N LYS A 61 5.73 -4.03 3.04
CA LYS A 61 4.76 -4.58 2.11
C LYS A 61 3.84 -3.48 1.61
N THR A 62 3.56 -3.45 0.31
CA THR A 62 2.65 -2.49 -0.30
C THR A 62 1.50 -3.23 -0.98
N THR A 63 0.32 -3.18 -0.36
CA THR A 63 -0.93 -3.64 -0.96
C THR A 63 -1.68 -2.47 -1.56
N THR A 64 -2.51 -2.72 -2.57
CA THR A 64 -3.31 -1.69 -3.23
C THR A 64 -4.72 -2.21 -3.45
N THR A 65 -5.69 -1.54 -2.84
CA THR A 65 -7.12 -1.73 -3.10
C THR A 65 -7.57 -0.70 -4.11
N TYR A 66 -8.19 -1.11 -5.21
CA TYR A 66 -8.67 -0.21 -6.27
C TYR A 66 -10.13 -0.50 -6.60
N LEU A 67 -10.84 0.52 -7.07
CA LEU A 67 -12.24 0.40 -7.50
C LEU A 67 -12.34 -0.42 -8.80
N PRO A 68 -13.49 -1.07 -9.10
CA PRO A 68 -13.68 -1.81 -10.34
C PRO A 68 -13.45 -0.99 -11.62
N GLU A 69 -13.63 0.33 -11.52
CA GLU A 69 -13.46 1.32 -12.59
C GLU A 69 -12.02 1.86 -12.70
N GLU A 70 -11.15 1.53 -11.75
CA GLU A 70 -9.73 1.86 -11.82
C GLU A 70 -8.94 0.73 -12.50
N SER A 71 -8.04 1.10 -13.41
CA SER A 71 -7.20 0.12 -14.08
C SER A 71 -6.14 -0.46 -13.14
N ALA A 72 -5.83 -1.75 -13.29
CA ALA A 72 -4.70 -2.37 -12.60
C ALA A 72 -3.36 -1.66 -12.90
N ALA A 73 -3.26 -0.98 -14.05
CA ALA A 73 -2.10 -0.16 -14.40
C ALA A 73 -1.95 1.06 -13.47
N LEU A 74 -3.05 1.73 -13.12
CA LEU A 74 -3.04 2.85 -12.18
C LEU A 74 -2.67 2.40 -10.75
N ALA A 75 -3.21 1.25 -10.33
CA ALA A 75 -2.84 0.64 -9.05
C ALA A 75 -1.33 0.38 -8.97
N LYS A 76 -0.76 -0.21 -10.04
CA LYS A 76 0.69 -0.42 -10.16
C LYS A 76 1.48 0.89 -10.17
N ALA A 77 1.02 1.90 -10.90
CA ALA A 77 1.68 3.20 -10.94
C ALA A 77 1.75 3.87 -9.56
N ARG A 78 0.70 3.74 -8.74
CA ARG A 78 0.68 4.22 -7.35
C ARG A 78 1.66 3.47 -6.45
N GLN A 79 1.72 2.13 -6.54
CA GLN A 79 2.74 1.33 -5.84
C GLN A 79 4.15 1.77 -6.22
N GLN A 80 4.40 1.97 -7.52
CA GLN A 80 5.69 2.44 -8.02
C GLN A 80 6.03 3.85 -7.51
N ALA A 81 5.06 4.77 -7.40
CA ALA A 81 5.28 6.10 -6.87
C ALA A 81 5.79 6.05 -5.41
N ILE A 82 5.20 5.18 -4.59
CA ILE A 82 5.64 4.97 -3.20
C ILE A 82 7.04 4.38 -3.16
N LYS A 83 7.30 3.34 -3.96
CA LYS A 83 8.62 2.72 -4.02
C LYS A 83 9.70 3.71 -4.42
N ALA A 84 9.44 4.49 -5.47
CA ALA A 84 10.35 5.53 -5.93
C ALA A 84 10.61 6.58 -4.83
N TYR A 85 9.57 6.95 -4.07
CA TYR A 85 9.72 7.85 -2.93
C TYR A 85 10.61 7.22 -1.85
N CYS A 86 10.32 6.00 -1.38
CA CYS A 86 11.14 5.32 -0.38
C CYS A 86 12.61 5.14 -0.81
N ILE A 87 12.85 4.75 -2.06
CA ILE A 87 14.20 4.58 -2.63
C ILE A 87 14.95 5.92 -2.65
N ARG A 88 14.28 6.99 -3.07
CA ARG A 88 14.85 8.35 -3.07
C ARG A 88 15.35 8.77 -1.68
N PHE A 89 14.73 8.28 -0.62
CA PHE A 89 15.11 8.55 0.77
C PHE A 89 15.94 7.42 1.42
N GLY A 90 16.54 6.55 0.61
CA GLY A 90 17.57 5.61 1.06
C GLY A 90 17.07 4.25 1.54
N ILE A 91 15.82 3.88 1.26
CA ILE A 91 15.35 2.52 1.48
C ILE A 91 15.74 1.65 0.27
N GLU A 92 16.40 0.52 0.56
CA GLU A 92 16.80 -0.44 -0.47
C GLU A 92 15.57 -1.07 -1.15
N GLU A 93 15.62 -1.22 -2.47
CA GLU A 93 14.50 -1.73 -3.27
C GLU A 93 14.07 -3.15 -2.84
N GLU A 94 15.02 -4.00 -2.44
CA GLU A 94 14.79 -5.36 -1.95
C GLU A 94 13.88 -5.42 -0.71
N ARG A 95 13.79 -4.31 0.02
CA ARG A 95 12.95 -4.19 1.22
C ARG A 95 11.51 -3.79 0.90
N LEU A 96 11.20 -3.47 -0.36
CA LEU A 96 9.91 -2.95 -0.81
C LEU A 96 9.14 -4.04 -1.59
N VAL A 97 8.29 -4.76 -0.89
CA VAL A 97 7.61 -5.95 -1.41
C VAL A 97 6.19 -5.59 -1.85
N ASP A 98 5.84 -5.86 -3.11
CA ASP A 98 4.45 -5.74 -3.55
C ASP A 98 3.66 -6.94 -3.07
N ASP A 99 2.60 -6.69 -2.31
CA ASP A 99 1.63 -7.71 -1.94
C ASP A 99 0.38 -7.50 -2.79
N HIS A 100 0.24 -8.33 -3.82
CA HIS A 100 -0.96 -8.28 -4.65
C HIS A 100 -2.10 -8.94 -3.87
N PRO A 101 -3.20 -8.22 -3.56
CA PRO A 101 -4.35 -8.89 -2.99
C PRO A 101 -4.81 -9.95 -4.01
N PRO A 102 -5.26 -11.13 -3.57
CA PRO A 102 -5.90 -12.07 -4.48
C PRO A 102 -7.01 -11.30 -5.21
N ARG A 103 -7.06 -11.41 -6.54
CA ARG A 103 -8.15 -10.84 -7.35
C ARG A 103 -9.46 -11.05 -6.58
N GLN A 104 -10.20 -9.98 -6.30
CA GLN A 104 -11.61 -10.14 -5.96
C GLN A 104 -12.20 -10.90 -7.13
N LYS A 105 -12.44 -12.21 -6.94
CA LYS A 105 -13.22 -12.99 -7.87
C LYS A 105 -14.56 -12.27 -7.92
N ASN A 106 -14.91 -11.72 -9.07
CA ASN A 106 -16.25 -11.25 -9.33
C ASN A 106 -17.20 -12.35 -8.85
N ASN A 107 -18.05 -12.04 -7.87
CA ASN A 107 -19.15 -12.89 -7.45
C ASN A 107 -20.24 -12.96 -8.54
N ALA A 108 -19.85 -13.19 -9.80
CA ALA A 108 -20.75 -13.45 -10.91
C ALA A 108 -21.02 -14.95 -11.08
N GLU A 109 -20.19 -15.84 -10.52
CA GLU A 109 -20.39 -17.30 -10.61
C GLU A 109 -21.25 -17.89 -9.49
N ALA A 110 -21.68 -17.11 -8.50
CA ALA A 110 -22.51 -17.61 -7.39
C ALA A 110 -24.00 -17.76 -7.73
N TYR A 111 -24.48 -17.24 -8.86
CA TYR A 111 -25.92 -17.26 -9.22
C TYR A 111 -26.34 -18.32 -10.24
N PHE A 112 -25.41 -19.06 -10.86
CA PHE A 112 -25.76 -20.09 -11.86
C PHE A 112 -25.79 -21.53 -11.33
N THR A 113 -25.50 -21.77 -10.06
CA THR A 113 -25.49 -23.12 -9.46
C THR A 113 -26.70 -23.39 -8.55
N LEU A 114 -27.72 -22.52 -8.55
CA LEU A 114 -28.97 -22.70 -7.80
C LEU A 114 -30.24 -22.79 -8.68
N MET A 115 -30.08 -23.01 -9.99
CA MET A 115 -31.17 -23.29 -10.93
C MET A 115 -30.88 -24.52 -11.82
N ARG A 116 -30.46 -25.63 -11.20
CA ARG A 116 -30.59 -26.96 -11.79
C ARG A 116 -31.26 -27.90 -10.81
#